data_AF-A0AA96LHL4-F1
#
_entry.id   AF-A0AA96LHL4-F1
#
_cell.length_a   1.000
_cell.length_b   1.000
_cell.length_c   1.000
_cell.angle_alpha   90.00
_cell.angle_beta   90.00
_cell.angle_gamma   90.00
#
_symmetry.space_group_name_H-M   'P 1'
#
loop_
_entity.id
_entity.type
_entity.pdbx_description
1 polymer ?
#
loop_
_entity_poly.entity_id
_entity_poly.type
_entity_poly.pdbx_seq_one_letter_code
_entity_poly.pdbx_strand_id
1 'polypeptide(L)'
;MKFHFFVSFVTLISAVFFKLSKLEILFILLAITLVIVAELINTAVESAVDLAMPERHPLAKIAKDVAAAAVLVTAVFAVAVGMIVFYEPVDRWLTQSMDNRTEVSPASIWLYLALVFLTVIVVETRFSRHRWLRPSLWTAVAFSLSTLLSLVVMQTLAVLLSYSLAFLFLIHLYRRRNRSLAALLTGAVTGTLITGLAYALNAV
;
A
#
# COMPACT_ATOMS: atom_id res chain seq x y z
N MET A 1 3.24 -4.73 16.97
CA MET A 1 2.65 -6.11 16.84
C MET A 1 1.42 -6.29 15.92
N LYS A 2 0.18 -5.89 16.28
CA LYS A 2 -1.04 -6.23 15.48
C LYS A 2 -0.95 -5.87 13.98
N PHE A 3 -0.36 -4.72 13.69
CA PHE A 3 -0.12 -4.26 12.32
C PHE A 3 0.88 -5.15 11.56
N HIS A 4 1.99 -5.55 12.19
CA HIS A 4 2.97 -6.43 11.56
C HIS A 4 2.34 -7.78 11.19
N PHE A 5 1.58 -8.40 12.10
CA PHE A 5 0.86 -9.64 11.79
C PHE A 5 -0.14 -9.50 10.65
N PHE A 6 -0.90 -8.39 10.63
CA PHE A 6 -1.84 -8.13 9.53
C PHE A 6 -1.12 -7.99 8.18
N VAL A 7 -0.03 -7.22 8.13
CA VAL A 7 0.76 -7.05 6.90
C VAL A 7 1.40 -8.36 6.47
N SER A 8 2.00 -9.12 7.40
CA SER A 8 2.57 -10.44 7.14
C SER A 8 1.54 -11.42 6.57
N PHE A 9 0.31 -11.42 7.11
CA PHE A 9 -0.77 -12.27 6.63
C PHE A 9 -1.17 -11.91 5.19
N VAL A 10 -1.33 -10.62 4.88
CA VAL A 10 -1.61 -10.15 3.52
C VAL A 10 -0.48 -10.54 2.57
N THR A 11 0.78 -10.36 2.96
CA THR A 11 1.95 -10.74 2.14
C THR A 11 1.98 -12.23 1.83
N LEU A 12 1.62 -13.10 2.80
CA LEU A 12 1.56 -14.54 2.58
C LEU A 12 0.41 -14.93 1.63
N ILE A 13 -0.77 -14.30 1.76
CA ILE A 13 -1.86 -14.50 0.79
C ILE A 13 -1.40 -14.12 -0.62
N SER A 14 -0.74 -12.97 -0.77
CA SER A 14 -0.18 -12.54 -2.05
C SER A 14 0.83 -13.54 -2.60
N ALA A 15 1.70 -14.10 -1.76
CA ALA A 15 2.66 -15.13 -2.17
C ALA A 15 1.99 -16.38 -2.75
N VAL A 16 0.88 -16.83 -2.14
CA VAL A 16 0.10 -17.96 -2.66
C VAL A 16 -0.62 -17.58 -3.94
N PHE A 17 -1.22 -16.38 -4.00
CA PHE A 17 -1.93 -15.88 -5.18
C PHE A 17 -1.03 -15.81 -6.42
N PHE A 18 0.18 -15.28 -6.25
CA PHE A 18 1.19 -15.18 -7.33
C PHE A 18 1.94 -16.49 -7.61
N LYS A 19 1.61 -17.59 -6.92
CA LYS A 19 2.22 -18.92 -7.08
C LYS A 19 3.75 -18.87 -6.99
N LEU A 20 4.26 -18.18 -5.98
CA LEU A 20 5.70 -18.06 -5.76
C LEU A 20 6.36 -19.43 -5.53
N SER A 21 7.60 -19.55 -5.96
CA SER A 21 8.46 -20.71 -5.73
C SER A 21 8.79 -20.89 -4.24
N LYS A 22 9.24 -22.10 -3.89
CA LYS A 22 9.61 -22.43 -2.50
C LYS A 22 10.70 -21.51 -1.95
N LEU A 23 11.66 -21.10 -2.79
CA LEU A 23 12.75 -20.19 -2.39
C LEU A 23 12.25 -18.77 -2.14
N GLU A 24 11.38 -18.25 -3.00
CA GLU A 24 10.78 -16.93 -2.83
C GLU A 24 9.93 -16.85 -1.55
N ILE A 25 9.13 -17.90 -1.27
CA ILE A 25 8.37 -18.01 -0.02
C ILE A 25 9.31 -18.06 1.19
N LEU A 26 10.44 -18.76 1.10
CA LEU A 26 11.42 -18.83 2.18
C LEU A 26 11.99 -17.45 2.52
N PHE A 27 12.33 -16.63 1.51
CA PHE A 27 12.80 -15.26 1.73
C PHE A 27 11.72 -14.35 2.33
N ILE A 28 10.46 -14.48 1.90
CA ILE A 28 9.34 -13.75 2.50
C ILE A 28 9.16 -14.14 3.97
N LEU A 29 9.19 -15.44 4.28
CA LEU A 29 9.09 -15.94 5.65
C LEU A 29 10.26 -15.46 6.51
N LEU A 30 11.47 -15.45 5.96
CA LEU A 30 12.66 -14.93 6.65
C LEU A 30 12.48 -13.44 6.99
N ALA A 31 12.07 -12.63 6.02
CA ALA A 31 11.83 -11.20 6.21
C ALA A 31 10.76 -10.94 7.29
N ILE A 32 9.63 -11.64 7.23
CA ILE A 32 8.55 -11.54 8.23
C ILE A 32 9.07 -11.93 9.62
N THR A 33 9.77 -13.05 9.71
CA THR A 33 10.29 -13.58 10.98
C THR A 33 11.29 -12.61 11.59
N LEU A 34 12.21 -12.04 10.80
CA LEU A 34 13.18 -11.06 11.28
C LEU A 34 12.53 -9.81 11.88
N VAL A 35 11.50 -9.27 11.24
CA VAL A 35 10.76 -8.10 11.76
C VAL A 35 10.08 -8.43 13.10
N ILE A 36 9.44 -9.61 13.19
CA ILE A 36 8.78 -10.05 14.44
C ILE A 36 9.81 -10.27 15.55
N VAL A 37 10.92 -10.93 15.25
CA VAL A 37 12.01 -11.16 16.22
C VAL A 37 12.60 -9.84 16.70
N ALA A 38 12.86 -8.89 15.80
CA ALA A 38 13.38 -7.57 16.19
C ALA A 38 12.41 -6.80 17.09
N GLU A 39 11.10 -6.83 16.80
CA GLU A 39 10.08 -6.19 17.64
C GLU A 39 9.94 -6.87 19.02
N LEU A 40 10.07 -8.20 19.08
CA LEU A 40 10.09 -8.94 20.35
C LEU A 40 11.32 -8.58 21.19
N ILE A 41 12.50 -8.53 20.57
CA ILE A 41 13.73 -8.09 21.24
C ILE A 41 13.59 -6.64 21.71
N ASN A 42 13.02 -5.74 20.90
CA ASN A 42 12.78 -4.37 21.32
C ASN A 42 11.92 -4.29 22.59
N THR A 43 10.82 -5.04 22.61
CA THR A 43 9.93 -5.10 23.78
C THR A 43 10.63 -5.68 25.01
N ALA A 44 11.45 -6.71 24.82
CA ALA A 44 12.23 -7.32 25.91
C ALA A 44 13.29 -6.36 26.48
N VAL A 45 14.01 -5.65 25.60
CA VAL A 45 14.99 -4.63 26.00
C VAL A 45 14.30 -3.47 26.71
N GLU A 46 13.19 -2.96 26.18
CA GLU A 46 12.41 -1.91 26.84
C GLU A 46 11.99 -2.33 28.26
N SER A 47 11.44 -3.54 28.40
CA SER A 47 10.98 -4.06 29.69
C SER A 47 12.12 -4.28 30.68
N ALA A 48 13.26 -4.80 30.22
CA ALA A 48 14.44 -5.01 31.05
C ALA A 48 15.05 -3.68 31.52
N VAL A 49 15.13 -2.68 30.63
CA VAL A 49 15.62 -1.35 30.94
C VAL A 49 14.68 -0.63 31.91
N ASP A 50 13.36 -0.71 31.70
CA ASP A 50 12.36 -0.11 32.60
C ASP A 50 12.37 -0.73 34.00
N LEU A 51 12.67 -2.02 34.10
CA LEU A 51 12.84 -2.71 35.38
C LEU A 51 14.14 -2.29 36.10
N ALA A 52 15.25 -2.21 35.36
CA ALA A 52 16.57 -1.95 35.93
C ALA A 52 16.83 -0.45 36.25
N MET A 53 16.24 0.46 35.47
CA MET A 53 16.45 1.91 35.58
C MET A 53 15.10 2.65 35.52
N PRO A 54 14.37 2.75 36.64
CA PRO A 54 13.10 3.47 36.70
C PRO A 54 13.23 4.99 36.49
N GLU A 55 14.42 5.55 36.74
CA GLU A 55 14.74 6.95 36.43
C GLU A 55 15.46 7.08 35.08
N ARG A 56 15.31 8.24 34.43
CA ARG A 56 15.92 8.50 33.12
C ARG A 56 17.44 8.50 33.20
N HIS A 57 18.06 7.49 32.58
CA HIS A 57 19.51 7.38 32.44
C HIS A 57 19.95 7.51 30.96
N PRO A 58 21.03 8.21 30.63
CA PRO A 58 21.49 8.37 29.25
C PRO A 58 21.78 7.04 28.55
N LEU A 59 22.37 6.05 29.24
CA LEU A 59 22.61 4.72 28.68
C LEU A 59 21.30 3.93 28.42
N ALA A 60 20.30 4.08 29.29
CA ALA A 60 18.98 3.46 29.10
C ALA A 60 18.31 3.97 27.83
N LYS A 61 18.45 5.28 27.54
CA LYS A 61 17.99 5.87 26.28
C LYS A 61 18.68 5.24 25.07
N ILE A 62 20.02 5.14 25.10
CA ILE A 62 20.78 4.54 23.99
C ILE A 62 20.35 3.09 23.74
N ALA A 63 20.18 2.28 24.79
CA ALA A 63 19.75 0.89 24.65
C ALA A 63 18.39 0.78 23.94
N LYS A 64 17.42 1.62 24.32
CA LYS A 64 16.10 1.68 23.67
C LYS A 64 16.18 2.19 22.23
N ASP A 65 16.96 3.25 21.98
CA ASP A 65 17.12 3.82 20.63
C ASP A 65 17.75 2.80 19.67
N VAL A 66 18.75 2.02 20.12
CA VAL A 66 19.38 0.96 19.32
C VAL A 66 18.41 -0.19 19.05
N ALA A 67 17.60 -0.58 20.04
CA ALA A 67 16.60 -1.62 19.86
C ALA A 67 15.52 -1.20 18.84
N ALA A 68 15.05 0.05 18.89
CA ALA A 68 14.14 0.59 17.90
C ALA A 68 14.77 0.69 16.50
N ALA A 69 16.07 1.04 16.41
CA ALA A 69 16.81 1.05 15.15
C ALA A 69 16.92 -0.35 14.52
N ALA A 70 17.07 -1.41 15.32
CA ALA A 70 17.07 -2.79 14.82
C ALA A 70 15.73 -3.17 14.15
N VAL A 71 14.60 -2.73 14.72
CA VAL A 71 13.27 -2.89 14.09
C VAL A 71 13.20 -2.15 12.76
N LEU A 72 13.74 -0.93 12.68
CA LEU A 72 13.77 -0.17 11.42
C LEU A 72 14.60 -0.87 10.34
N VAL A 73 15.78 -1.36 10.68
CA VAL A 73 16.66 -2.07 9.72
C VAL A 73 15.98 -3.33 9.17
N THR A 74 15.35 -4.12 10.03
CA THR A 74 14.61 -5.32 9.59
C THR A 74 13.39 -4.98 8.75
N ALA A 75 12.69 -3.88 9.04
CA ALA A 75 11.58 -3.40 8.23
C ALA A 75 12.03 -2.96 6.82
N VAL A 76 13.16 -2.27 6.70
CA VAL A 76 13.74 -1.89 5.39
C VAL A 76 14.12 -3.13 4.59
N PHE A 77 14.75 -4.12 5.24
CA PHE A 77 15.06 -5.40 4.60
C PHE A 77 13.80 -6.10 4.08
N ALA A 78 12.73 -6.14 4.88
CA ALA A 78 11.47 -6.75 4.46
C ALA A 78 10.86 -6.07 3.23
N VAL A 79 10.94 -4.74 3.13
CA VAL A 79 10.51 -4.00 1.95
C VAL A 79 11.37 -4.34 0.73
N ALA A 80 12.69 -4.42 0.89
CA ALA A 80 13.60 -4.80 -0.19
C ALA A 80 13.32 -6.21 -0.73
N VAL A 81 13.15 -7.19 0.16
CA VAL A 81 12.77 -8.57 -0.21
C VAL A 81 11.43 -8.57 -0.94
N GLY A 82 10.44 -7.85 -0.42
CA GLY A 82 9.13 -7.74 -1.07
C GLY A 82 9.23 -7.17 -2.49
N MET A 83 10.00 -6.10 -2.69
CA MET A 83 10.18 -5.52 -4.02
C MET A 83 10.85 -6.51 -4.99
N ILE A 84 11.88 -7.23 -4.56
CA ILE A 84 12.62 -8.16 -5.42
C ILE A 84 11.75 -9.38 -5.77
N VAL A 85 11.13 -10.00 -4.77
CA VAL A 85 10.38 -11.25 -4.94
C VAL A 85 9.07 -11.04 -5.69
N PHE A 86 8.37 -9.94 -5.44
CA PHE A 86 7.09 -9.68 -6.11
C PHE A 86 7.24 -8.98 -7.47
N TYR A 87 8.43 -8.50 -7.85
CA TYR A 87 8.59 -7.75 -9.10
C TYR A 87 8.17 -8.56 -10.33
N GLU A 88 8.78 -9.72 -10.56
CA GLU A 88 8.54 -10.53 -11.77
C GLU A 88 7.10 -11.11 -11.83
N PRO A 89 6.52 -11.65 -10.74
CA PRO A 89 5.12 -12.07 -10.75
C PRO A 89 4.14 -10.93 -11.03
N VAL A 90 4.38 -9.74 -10.47
CA VAL A 90 3.54 -8.56 -10.71
C VAL A 90 3.71 -8.04 -12.13
N ASP A 91 4.93 -8.04 -12.67
CA ASP A 91 5.22 -7.71 -14.07
C ASP A 91 4.45 -8.62 -15.02
N ARG A 92 4.51 -9.94 -14.81
CA ARG A 92 3.76 -10.91 -15.61
C ARG A 92 2.25 -10.71 -15.51
N TRP A 93 1.72 -10.47 -14.31
CA TRP A 93 0.29 -10.24 -14.11
C TRP A 93 -0.18 -8.94 -14.77
N LEU A 94 0.60 -7.86 -14.63
CA LEU A 94 0.30 -6.58 -15.27
C LEU A 94 0.34 -6.73 -16.77
N THR A 95 1.42 -7.26 -17.35
CA THR A 95 1.63 -7.42 -18.81
C THR A 95 0.63 -8.37 -19.47
N GLN A 96 0.23 -9.48 -18.81
CA GLN A 96 -0.83 -10.35 -19.32
C GLN A 96 -2.19 -9.64 -19.41
N SER A 97 -2.44 -8.66 -18.55
CA SER A 97 -3.65 -7.82 -18.64
C SER A 97 -3.58 -6.79 -19.78
N MET A 98 -2.50 -6.79 -20.58
CA MET A 98 -2.19 -5.78 -21.61
C MET A 98 -2.28 -6.28 -23.04
N ASP A 99 -2.46 -7.59 -23.24
CA ASP A 99 -2.41 -8.21 -24.58
C ASP A 99 -3.64 -7.90 -25.45
N ASN A 100 -4.62 -7.15 -24.93
CA ASN A 100 -5.90 -6.84 -25.60
C ASN A 100 -6.32 -5.36 -25.46
N ARG A 101 -5.37 -4.41 -25.41
CA ARG A 101 -5.71 -3.00 -25.22
C ARG A 101 -6.27 -2.34 -26.47
N THR A 102 -7.46 -1.75 -26.32
CA THR A 102 -7.93 -0.69 -27.22
C THR A 102 -7.09 0.57 -27.04
N GLU A 103 -6.72 1.23 -28.13
CA GLU A 103 -6.04 2.53 -28.09
C GLU A 103 -6.83 3.55 -27.28
N VAL A 104 -6.21 4.08 -26.23
CA VAL A 104 -6.85 5.05 -25.34
C VAL A 104 -6.72 6.43 -25.96
N SER A 105 -7.79 6.93 -26.59
CA SER A 105 -7.81 8.29 -27.11
C SER A 105 -7.55 9.31 -25.97
N PRO A 106 -6.75 10.37 -26.18
CA PRO A 106 -6.50 11.39 -25.15
C PRO A 106 -7.76 11.99 -24.53
N ALA A 107 -8.87 12.05 -25.29
CA ALA A 107 -10.16 12.53 -24.78
C ALA A 107 -10.77 11.61 -23.71
N SER A 108 -10.59 10.29 -23.84
CA SER A 108 -11.12 9.31 -22.89
C SER A 108 -10.48 9.41 -21.50
N ILE A 109 -9.22 9.85 -21.42
CA ILE A 109 -8.51 10.08 -20.15
C ILE A 109 -9.24 11.15 -19.31
N TRP A 110 -9.57 12.28 -19.92
CA TRP A 110 -10.29 13.36 -19.25
C TRP A 110 -11.71 12.95 -18.86
N LEU A 111 -12.37 12.14 -19.69
CA LEU A 111 -13.69 11.59 -19.38
C LEU A 111 -13.64 10.66 -18.16
N TYR A 112 -12.66 9.77 -18.07
CA TYR A 112 -12.50 8.88 -16.92
C TYR A 112 -12.23 9.64 -15.62
N LEU A 113 -11.37 10.67 -15.66
CA LEU A 113 -11.14 11.53 -14.50
C LEU A 113 -12.41 12.28 -14.10
N ALA A 114 -13.12 12.90 -15.05
CA ALA A 114 -14.37 13.60 -14.78
C ALA A 114 -15.43 12.67 -14.17
N LEU A 115 -15.54 11.42 -14.65
CA LEU A 115 -16.44 10.41 -14.11
C LEU A 115 -16.09 10.05 -12.66
N VAL A 116 -14.80 9.88 -12.34
CA VAL A 116 -14.35 9.64 -10.97
C VAL A 116 -14.68 10.84 -10.07
N PHE A 117 -14.39 12.06 -10.51
CA PHE A 117 -14.74 13.28 -9.78
C PHE A 117 -16.24 13.34 -9.48
N LEU A 118 -17.08 13.16 -10.50
CA LEU A 118 -18.54 13.21 -10.36
C LEU A 118 -19.04 12.12 -9.41
N THR A 119 -18.58 10.88 -9.59
CA THR A 119 -19.03 9.74 -8.78
C THR A 119 -18.64 9.94 -7.32
N VAL A 120 -17.42 10.38 -7.05
CA VAL A 120 -16.95 10.61 -5.67
C VAL A 120 -17.74 11.75 -5.02
N ILE A 121 -18.01 12.85 -5.74
CA ILE A 121 -18.85 13.95 -5.24
C ILE A 121 -20.28 13.46 -4.95
N VAL A 122 -20.88 12.67 -5.83
CA VAL A 122 -22.23 12.10 -5.63
C VAL A 122 -22.25 11.16 -4.43
N VAL A 123 -21.26 10.30 -4.27
CA VAL A 123 -21.16 9.40 -3.10
C VAL A 123 -20.91 10.20 -1.83
N GLU A 124 -20.04 11.21 -1.85
CA GLU A 124 -19.74 12.05 -0.69
C GLU A 124 -20.96 12.86 -0.22
N THR A 125 -21.76 13.37 -1.17
CA THR A 125 -23.00 14.11 -0.89
C THR A 125 -24.12 13.20 -0.39
N ARG A 126 -24.31 12.02 -1.02
CA ARG A 126 -25.39 11.08 -0.67
C ARG A 126 -25.15 10.31 0.64
N PHE A 127 -23.90 9.92 0.93
CA PHE A 127 -23.54 9.20 2.14
C PHE A 127 -23.09 10.12 3.29
N SER A 128 -23.51 11.40 3.26
CA SER A 128 -23.16 12.41 4.27
C SER A 128 -23.50 12.02 5.71
N ARG A 129 -24.47 11.12 5.93
CA ARG A 129 -24.85 10.60 7.26
C ARG A 129 -23.81 9.65 7.89
N HIS A 130 -23.06 8.89 7.08
CA HIS A 130 -22.10 7.89 7.58
C HIS A 130 -20.67 8.34 7.33
N ARG A 131 -20.05 8.98 8.33
CA ARG A 131 -18.71 9.61 8.24
C ARG A 131 -17.58 8.67 7.75
N TRP A 132 -17.75 7.35 7.85
CA TRP A 132 -16.74 6.35 7.50
C TRP A 132 -16.83 5.87 6.04
N LEU A 133 -17.99 6.08 5.40
CA LEU A 133 -18.30 5.74 4.01
C LEU A 133 -18.19 6.95 3.07
N ARG A 134 -17.59 8.05 3.54
CA ARG A 134 -17.40 9.26 2.73
C ARG A 134 -16.04 9.15 2.01
N PRO A 135 -15.98 8.70 0.74
CA PRO A 135 -14.72 8.54 0.04
C PRO A 135 -14.00 9.87 -0.08
N SER A 136 -12.67 9.85 0.06
CA SER A 136 -11.84 11.02 -0.14
C SER A 136 -11.55 11.23 -1.62
N LEU A 137 -11.93 12.41 -2.14
CA LEU A 137 -11.72 12.81 -3.53
C LEU A 137 -10.25 12.76 -3.94
N TRP A 138 -9.35 13.32 -3.13
CA TRP A 138 -7.93 13.36 -3.43
C TRP A 138 -7.30 11.98 -3.56
N THR A 139 -7.72 11.03 -2.71
CA THR A 139 -7.25 9.63 -2.80
C THR A 139 -7.87 8.93 -4.01
N ALA A 140 -9.14 9.19 -4.33
CA ALA A 140 -9.78 8.61 -5.51
C ALA A 140 -9.11 9.07 -6.80
N VAL A 141 -8.80 10.36 -6.92
CA VAL A 141 -8.11 10.93 -8.09
C VAL A 141 -6.68 10.39 -8.20
N ALA A 142 -5.93 10.34 -7.10
CA ALA A 142 -4.57 9.81 -7.12
C ALA A 142 -4.52 8.34 -7.59
N PHE A 143 -5.41 7.49 -7.04
CA PHE A 143 -5.49 6.08 -7.44
C PHE A 143 -6.06 5.88 -8.84
N SER A 144 -7.04 6.69 -9.25
CA SER A 144 -7.55 6.71 -10.63
C SER A 144 -6.43 7.01 -11.63
N LEU A 145 -5.59 8.01 -11.35
CA LEU A 145 -4.45 8.35 -12.21
C LEU A 145 -3.42 7.22 -12.29
N SER A 146 -3.09 6.58 -11.16
CA SER A 146 -2.21 5.40 -11.16
C SER A 146 -2.83 4.23 -11.95
N THR A 147 -4.14 4.04 -11.86
CA THR A 147 -4.87 3.04 -12.67
C THR A 147 -4.85 3.40 -14.15
N LEU A 148 -5.05 4.67 -14.54
CA LEU A 148 -4.90 5.10 -15.93
C LEU A 148 -3.49 4.86 -16.46
N LEU A 149 -2.46 5.19 -15.67
CA LEU A 149 -1.07 4.89 -16.04
C LEU A 149 -0.85 3.39 -16.20
N SER A 150 -1.43 2.57 -15.33
CA SER A 150 -1.39 1.11 -15.49
C SER A 150 -2.01 0.66 -16.80
N LEU A 151 -3.06 1.35 -17.28
CA LEU A 151 -3.81 1.05 -18.50
C LEU A 151 -3.24 1.68 -19.79
N VAL A 152 -2.30 2.62 -19.71
CA VAL A 152 -1.68 3.25 -20.88
C VAL A 152 -0.21 2.87 -21.04
N VAL A 153 0.53 2.72 -19.94
CA VAL A 153 1.98 2.54 -19.96
C VAL A 153 2.35 1.06 -19.94
N MET A 154 3.19 0.64 -20.90
CA MET A 154 3.71 -0.74 -21.02
C MET A 154 4.82 -1.07 -20.02
N GLN A 155 5.45 -0.05 -19.44
CA GLN A 155 6.54 -0.22 -18.49
C GLN A 155 6.01 -0.42 -17.07
N THR A 156 6.07 -1.66 -16.57
CA THR A 156 5.66 -2.05 -15.21
C THR A 156 6.27 -1.19 -14.11
N LEU A 157 7.55 -0.85 -14.23
CA LEU A 157 8.23 -0.01 -13.24
C LEU A 157 7.56 1.37 -13.08
N ALA A 158 7.17 2.02 -14.18
CA ALA A 158 6.49 3.31 -14.14
C ALA A 158 5.12 3.20 -13.45
N VAL A 159 4.40 2.11 -13.70
CA VAL A 159 3.12 1.80 -13.05
C VAL A 159 3.30 1.60 -11.55
N LEU A 160 4.28 0.80 -11.12
CA LEU A 160 4.58 0.56 -9.70
C LEU A 160 4.99 1.84 -8.97
N LEU A 161 5.81 2.69 -9.59
CA LEU A 161 6.17 4.00 -9.03
C LEU A 161 4.94 4.91 -8.89
N SER A 162 4.03 4.90 -9.87
CA SER A 162 2.79 5.69 -9.80
C SER A 162 1.88 5.27 -8.64
N TYR A 163 1.71 3.97 -8.41
CA TYR A 163 0.93 3.47 -7.27
C TYR A 163 1.65 3.71 -5.94
N SER A 164 2.98 3.61 -5.92
CA SER A 164 3.79 3.95 -4.75
C SER A 164 3.60 5.41 -4.35
N LEU A 165 3.58 6.33 -5.32
CA LEU A 165 3.31 7.75 -5.08
C LEU A 165 1.89 8.00 -4.56
N ALA A 166 0.86 7.36 -5.14
CA ALA A 166 -0.52 7.46 -4.67
C ALA A 166 -0.66 6.95 -3.23
N PHE A 167 0.05 5.87 -2.87
CA PHE A 167 0.05 5.32 -1.51
C PHE A 167 0.76 6.24 -0.50
N LEU A 168 1.92 6.81 -0.86
CA LEU A 168 2.60 7.81 -0.04
C LEU A 168 1.71 9.03 0.21
N PHE A 169 0.99 9.48 -0.82
CA PHE A 169 0.03 10.56 -0.70
C PHE A 169 -1.14 10.20 0.23
N LEU A 170 -1.66 8.98 0.16
CA LEU A 170 -2.67 8.47 1.10
C LEU A 170 -2.17 8.49 2.55
N ILE A 171 -0.94 8.01 2.80
CA ILE A 171 -0.33 8.05 4.13
C ILE A 171 -0.16 9.50 4.61
N HIS A 172 0.27 10.41 3.74
CA HIS A 172 0.39 11.83 4.06
C HIS A 172 -0.96 12.42 4.52
N LEU A 173 -2.04 12.11 3.80
CA LEU A 173 -3.40 12.54 4.16
C LEU A 173 -3.89 11.91 5.47
N TYR A 174 -3.56 10.64 5.73
CA TYR A 174 -3.89 9.97 6.98
C TYR A 174 -3.21 10.64 8.19
N ARG A 175 -1.92 10.99 8.05
CA ARG A 175 -1.16 11.66 9.13
C ARG A 175 -1.69 13.06 9.45
N ARG A 176 -2.28 13.77 8.48
CA ARG A 176 -2.94 15.06 8.73
C ARG A 176 -4.23 14.96 9.57
N ARG A 177 -4.68 13.76 9.96
CA ARG A 177 -5.85 13.48 10.83
C ARG A 177 -7.19 14.08 10.36
N ASN A 178 -7.27 14.53 9.09
CA ASN A 178 -8.44 15.24 8.57
C ASN A 178 -9.57 14.30 8.11
N ARG A 179 -9.24 13.05 7.76
CA ARG A 179 -10.19 12.01 7.31
C ARG A 179 -9.81 10.67 7.95
N SER A 180 -10.80 9.79 8.14
CA SER A 180 -10.56 8.44 8.66
C SER A 180 -9.85 7.57 7.63
N LEU A 181 -9.14 6.53 8.08
CA LEU A 181 -8.49 5.57 7.19
C LEU A 181 -9.50 4.88 6.25
N ALA A 182 -10.71 4.58 6.74
CA ALA A 182 -11.80 4.04 5.93
C ALA A 182 -12.22 4.98 4.78
N ALA A 183 -12.30 6.29 5.03
CA ALA A 183 -12.60 7.28 4.00
C ALA A 183 -11.52 7.37 2.91
N LEU A 184 -10.25 7.23 3.30
CA LEU A 184 -9.11 7.23 2.37
C LEU A 184 -9.09 5.95 1.53
N LEU A 185 -9.30 4.78 2.15
CA LEU A 185 -9.36 3.50 1.45
C LEU A 185 -10.56 3.41 0.50
N THR A 186 -11.74 3.84 0.93
CA THR A 186 -12.93 3.87 0.06
C THR A 186 -12.71 4.79 -1.14
N GLY A 187 -12.06 5.95 -0.95
CA GLY A 187 -11.63 6.81 -2.04
C GLY A 187 -10.72 6.08 -3.03
N ALA A 188 -9.62 5.48 -2.56
CA ALA A 188 -8.70 4.71 -3.38
C ALA A 188 -9.40 3.60 -4.20
N VAL A 189 -10.25 2.80 -3.54
CA VAL A 189 -11.02 1.72 -4.18
C VAL A 189 -11.97 2.28 -5.23
N THR A 190 -12.72 3.36 -4.94
CA THR A 190 -13.63 3.98 -5.92
C THR A 190 -12.89 4.49 -7.15
N GLY A 191 -11.74 5.15 -6.96
CA GLY A 191 -10.92 5.66 -8.07
C GLY A 191 -10.45 4.55 -9.01
N THR A 192 -9.84 3.50 -8.44
CA THR A 192 -9.34 2.36 -9.23
C THR A 192 -10.47 1.59 -9.93
N LEU A 193 -11.59 1.31 -9.24
CA LEU A 193 -12.70 0.55 -9.81
C LEU A 193 -13.40 1.30 -10.95
N ILE A 194 -13.73 2.58 -10.75
CA ILE A 194 -14.46 3.36 -11.76
C ILE A 194 -13.61 3.52 -13.02
N THR A 195 -12.32 3.81 -12.86
CA THR A 195 -11.40 3.91 -14.00
C THR A 195 -11.27 2.58 -14.74
N GLY A 196 -11.10 1.47 -14.02
CA GLY A 196 -11.03 0.14 -14.64
C GLY A 196 -12.31 -0.23 -15.40
N LEU A 197 -13.49 0.04 -14.80
CA LEU A 197 -14.78 -0.22 -15.44
C LEU A 197 -15.03 0.66 -16.65
N ALA A 198 -14.73 1.96 -16.56
CA ALA A 198 -14.92 2.89 -17.67
C ALA A 198 -14.03 2.53 -18.87
N TYR A 199 -12.80 2.10 -18.60
CA TYR A 199 -11.91 1.57 -19.64
C TYR A 199 -12.46 0.29 -20.27
N ALA A 200 -12.90 -0.67 -19.44
CA ALA A 200 -13.44 -1.93 -19.92
C ALA A 200 -14.71 -1.75 -20.78
N LEU A 201 -15.58 -0.81 -20.43
CA LEU A 201 -16.78 -0.48 -21.21
C LEU A 201 -16.47 0.18 -22.56
N ASN A 202 -15.36 0.92 -22.65
CA ASN A 202 -14.91 1.54 -23.89
C ASN A 202 -14.13 0.56 -24.79
N ALA A 203 -13.75 -0.61 -24.26
CA ALA A 203 -13.03 -1.65 -24.99
C ALA A 203 -13.95 -2.68 -25.68
N VAL A 204 -15.26 -2.60 -25.43
CA VAL A 204 -16.33 -3.42 -26.07
C VAL A 204 -16.92 -2.63 -27.23
#